data_AF-A0A6P5T379-F1
#
_entry.id   AF-A0A6P5T379-F1
#
_cell.length_a   1.000
_cell.length_b   1.000
_cell.length_c   1.000
_cell.angle_alpha   90.00
_cell.angle_beta   90.00
_cell.angle_gamma   90.00
#
_symmetry.space_group_name_H-M   'P 1'
#
loop_
_entity.id
_entity.type
_entity.pdbx_description
1 polymer ?
#
loop_
_entity_poly.entity_id
_entity_poly.type
_entity_poly.pdbx_seq_one_letter_code
_entity_poly.pdbx_strand_id
1 'polypeptide(L)'
;MAFTTRKVFQVGDEVEVCSKQDGFHGSYYEGIVIENLGDKYKVKYKNLVEEDDMSTALEELAEVDEVRSVCPKVWPDFFPGERVDAFTNDGWWAGIITRKSGDDWFVYFPSTFEHIAYPKRHIRLHLESRRNGWVSRDGRVFSCEGKPLSCKKRLRIVMGGSSTSVKARLV
;
A
#
# COMPACT_ATOMS: atom_id res chain seq x y z
N MET A 1 24.10 3.08 12.90
CA MET A 1 22.73 2.68 13.31
C MET A 1 21.76 3.67 12.69
N ALA A 2 20.91 3.24 11.75
CA ALA A 2 19.95 4.12 11.11
C ALA A 2 18.69 4.17 11.98
N PHE A 3 18.50 5.26 12.73
CA PHE A 3 17.22 5.55 13.38
C PHE A 3 16.19 5.79 12.27
N THR A 4 15.42 4.74 11.99
CA THR A 4 14.27 4.82 11.09
C THR A 4 13.17 5.48 11.90
N THR A 5 12.95 6.78 11.71
CA THR A 5 11.77 7.47 12.25
C THR A 5 10.53 6.78 11.68
N ARG A 6 9.96 5.86 12.46
CA ARG A 6 8.66 5.24 12.15
C ARG A 6 7.58 6.30 12.37
N LYS A 7 6.60 6.34 11.47
CA LYS A 7 5.42 7.19 11.65
C LYS A 7 4.70 6.73 12.92
N VAL A 8 4.45 7.67 13.83
CA VAL A 8 3.67 7.40 15.05
C VAL A 8 2.21 7.68 14.74
N PHE A 9 1.35 6.69 14.93
CA PHE A 9 -0.09 6.83 14.76
C PHE A 9 -0.74 7.34 16.06
N GLN A 10 -1.79 8.15 15.90
CA GLN A 10 -2.60 8.68 16.99
C GLN A 10 -3.93 7.95 17.06
N VAL A 11 -4.61 8.06 18.21
CA VAL A 11 -5.97 7.54 18.36
C VAL A 11 -6.89 8.22 17.34
N GLY A 12 -7.67 7.41 16.62
CA GLY A 12 -8.52 7.82 15.51
C GLY A 12 -7.88 7.71 14.13
N ASP A 13 -6.57 7.46 14.02
CA ASP A 13 -5.92 7.27 12.72
C ASP A 13 -6.39 5.97 12.05
N GLU A 14 -6.72 6.07 10.76
CA GLU A 14 -6.96 4.90 9.92
C GLU A 14 -5.63 4.25 9.53
N VAL A 15 -5.57 2.93 9.71
CA VAL A 15 -4.37 2.13 9.50
C VAL A 15 -4.70 0.82 8.79
N GLU A 16 -3.67 0.20 8.22
CA GLU A 16 -3.72 -1.19 7.80
C GLU A 16 -2.78 -2.00 8.68
N VAL A 17 -3.25 -3.16 9.16
CA VAL A 17 -2.47 -4.09 9.97
C VAL A 17 -2.09 -5.30 9.11
N CYS A 18 -0.80 -5.63 9.08
CA CYS A 18 -0.29 -6.84 8.47
C CYS A 18 -0.30 -7.98 9.50
N SER A 19 -1.05 -9.04 9.23
CA SER A 19 -1.01 -10.20 10.12
C SER A 19 0.23 -11.05 9.82
N LYS A 20 0.99 -11.38 10.86
CA LYS A 20 2.14 -12.30 10.79
C LYS A 20 1.75 -13.75 11.13
N GLN A 21 0.48 -14.01 11.44
CA GLN A 21 0.01 -15.35 11.76
C GLN A 21 0.09 -16.27 10.53
N ASP A 22 0.43 -17.54 10.75
CA ASP A 22 0.49 -18.55 9.69
C ASP A 22 -0.88 -18.66 8.98
N GLY A 23 -0.87 -18.53 7.65
CA GLY A 23 -2.09 -18.49 6.83
C GLY A 23 -2.60 -17.09 6.50
N PHE A 24 -2.19 -16.06 7.25
CA PHE A 24 -2.54 -14.66 6.99
C PHE A 24 -1.34 -13.82 6.49
N HIS A 25 -0.20 -14.46 6.27
CA HIS A 25 0.99 -13.78 5.80
C HIS A 25 0.77 -13.09 4.45
N GLY A 26 0.97 -11.76 4.42
CA GLY A 26 0.80 -10.96 3.22
C GLY A 26 -0.63 -10.44 3.00
N SER A 27 -1.52 -10.61 3.98
CA SER A 27 -2.81 -9.90 4.02
C SER A 27 -2.71 -8.63 4.86
N TYR A 28 -3.46 -7.60 4.45
CA TYR A 28 -3.59 -6.35 5.16
C TYR A 28 -5.05 -6.06 5.49
N TYR A 29 -5.34 -5.80 6.77
CA TYR A 29 -6.68 -5.53 7.27
C TYR A 29 -6.83 -4.07 7.66
N GLU A 30 -7.93 -3.45 7.23
CA GLU A 30 -8.22 -2.05 7.54
C GLU A 30 -8.73 -1.92 8.98
N GLY A 31 -8.18 -0.96 9.72
CA GLY A 31 -8.54 -0.71 11.11
C GLY A 31 -8.36 0.75 11.51
N ILE A 32 -8.73 1.05 12.75
CA ILE A 32 -8.63 2.37 13.39
C ILE A 32 -7.87 2.20 14.70
N VAL A 33 -6.86 3.03 14.93
CA VAL A 33 -6.14 3.05 16.20
C VAL A 33 -7.08 3.56 17.28
N ILE A 34 -7.36 2.75 18.30
CA ILE A 34 -8.17 3.13 19.46
C ILE A 34 -7.32 3.46 20.68
N GLU A 35 -6.09 2.93 20.74
CA GLU A 35 -5.14 3.21 21.81
C GLU A 35 -3.69 3.14 21.31
N ASN A 36 -2.83 4.03 21.80
CA ASN A 36 -1.39 4.02 21.55
C ASN A 36 -0.67 3.72 22.86
N LEU A 37 -0.03 2.54 22.93
CA LEU A 37 0.69 2.05 24.11
C LEU A 37 2.20 2.35 24.04
N GLY A 38 2.65 3.03 22.99
CA GLY A 38 4.05 3.39 22.74
C GLY A 38 4.80 2.36 21.90
N ASP A 39 4.85 1.10 22.35
CA ASP A 39 5.47 -0.01 21.64
C ASP A 39 4.48 -0.83 20.79
N LYS A 40 3.18 -0.69 21.07
CA LYS A 40 2.07 -1.34 20.35
C LYS A 40 0.90 -0.38 20.14
N TYR A 41 0.01 -0.75 19.23
CA TYR A 41 -1.26 -0.09 19.00
C TYR A 41 -2.41 -1.05 19.27
N LYS A 42 -3.42 -0.58 20.00
CA LYS A 42 -4.71 -1.27 20.01
C LYS A 42 -5.50 -0.79 18.80
N VAL A 43 -5.82 -1.70 17.89
CA VAL A 43 -6.50 -1.41 16.63
C VAL A 43 -7.84 -2.10 16.63
N LYS A 44 -8.88 -1.35 16.24
CA LYS A 44 -10.21 -1.87 15.97
C LYS A 44 -10.38 -2.08 14.47
N TYR A 45 -10.63 -3.30 14.04
CA TYR A 45 -10.79 -3.63 12.63
C TYR A 45 -12.12 -3.11 12.07
N LYS A 46 -12.14 -2.75 10.79
CA LYS A 46 -13.35 -2.26 10.11
C LYS A 46 -14.24 -3.41 9.61
N ASN A 47 -13.61 -4.47 9.12
CA ASN A 47 -14.28 -5.57 8.43
C ASN A 47 -14.13 -6.93 9.15
N LEU A 48 -13.46 -6.96 10.31
CA LEU A 48 -13.33 -8.18 11.13
C LEU A 48 -14.16 -8.04 12.40
N VAL A 49 -14.80 -9.13 12.80
CA VAL A 49 -15.65 -9.23 13.99
C VAL A 49 -15.15 -10.35 14.90
N GLU A 50 -15.58 -10.34 16.16
CA GLU A 50 -15.23 -11.38 17.12
C GLU A 50 -15.87 -12.73 16.74
N GLU A 51 -15.18 -13.83 17.06
CA GLU A 51 -15.68 -15.19 16.76
C GLU A 51 -16.98 -15.51 17.51
N ASP A 52 -17.08 -15.03 18.76
CA ASP A 52 -18.22 -15.26 19.64
C ASP A 52 -19.38 -14.28 19.39
N ASP A 53 -19.09 -13.12 18.78
CA ASP A 53 -20.07 -12.06 18.51
C ASP A 53 -19.81 -11.35 17.19
N MET A 54 -20.55 -11.77 16.17
CA MET A 54 -20.52 -11.17 14.83
C MET A 54 -21.00 -9.71 14.77
N SER A 55 -21.53 -9.16 15.87
CA SER A 55 -21.93 -7.75 15.98
C SER A 55 -20.84 -6.85 16.57
N THR A 56 -19.81 -7.45 17.18
CA THR A 56 -18.70 -6.73 17.80
C THR A 56 -17.48 -6.79 16.89
N ALA A 57 -16.98 -5.62 16.51
CA ALA A 57 -15.77 -5.52 15.68
C ALA A 57 -14.53 -5.95 16.47
N LEU A 58 -13.67 -6.74 15.84
CA LEU A 58 -12.49 -7.30 16.46
C LEU A 58 -11.49 -6.21 16.86
N GLU A 59 -10.98 -6.30 18.09
CA GLU A 59 -9.91 -5.45 18.60
C GLU A 59 -8.66 -6.28 18.89
N GLU A 60 -7.49 -5.82 18.43
CA GLU A 60 -6.23 -6.54 18.62
C GLU A 60 -5.08 -5.58 18.99
N LEU A 61 -4.07 -6.10 19.70
CA LEU A 61 -2.81 -5.43 19.93
C LEU A 61 -1.84 -5.73 18.79
N ALA A 62 -1.62 -4.76 17.92
CA ALA A 62 -0.68 -4.85 16.80
C ALA A 62 0.68 -4.23 17.17
N GLU A 63 1.77 -4.88 16.77
CA GLU A 63 3.11 -4.34 16.92
C GLU A 63 3.31 -3.11 16.01
N VAL A 64 4.19 -2.18 16.41
CA VAL A 64 4.47 -0.97 15.61
C VAL A 64 4.98 -1.28 14.19
N ASP A 65 5.55 -2.48 13.94
CA ASP A 65 5.99 -2.91 12.61
C ASP A 65 4.91 -3.60 11.77
N GLU A 66 3.78 -3.97 12.38
CA GLU A 66 2.61 -4.56 11.72
C GLU A 66 1.66 -3.48 11.23
N VAL A 67 1.68 -2.31 11.86
CA VAL A 67 0.82 -1.17 11.53
C VAL A 67 1.47 -0.27 10.49
N ARG A 68 0.71 0.02 9.42
CA ARG A 68 1.07 1.01 8.40
C ARG A 68 -0.11 1.95 8.12
N SER A 69 0.18 3.07 7.46
CA SER A 69 -0.88 3.94 6.93
C SER A 69 -1.74 3.20 5.90
N VAL A 70 -2.98 3.64 5.70
CA VAL A 70 -3.84 3.12 4.62
C VAL A 70 -3.17 3.29 3.25
N CYS A 71 -3.14 2.21 2.47
CA CYS A 71 -2.59 2.24 1.13
C CYS A 71 -3.48 3.09 0.22
N PRO A 72 -2.92 4.05 -0.54
CA PRO A 72 -3.71 4.86 -1.45
C PRO A 72 -4.34 3.98 -2.52
N LYS A 73 -5.62 4.24 -2.81
CA LYS A 73 -6.36 3.53 -3.84
C LYS A 73 -5.94 4.04 -5.23
N VAL A 74 -4.88 3.44 -5.77
CA VAL A 74 -4.35 3.75 -7.10
C VAL A 74 -4.83 2.70 -8.09
N TRP A 75 -5.57 3.15 -9.11
CA TRP A 75 -6.07 2.31 -10.21
C TRP A 75 -5.48 2.75 -11.55
N PRO A 76 -4.22 2.39 -11.84
CA PRO A 76 -3.66 2.64 -13.16
C PRO A 76 -4.38 1.79 -14.21
N ASP A 77 -3.97 1.96 -15.47
CA ASP A 77 -4.25 0.97 -16.49
C ASP A 77 -3.41 -0.26 -16.21
N PHE A 78 -4.06 -1.30 -15.69
CA PHE A 78 -3.37 -2.50 -15.28
C PHE A 78 -2.86 -3.31 -16.49
N PHE A 79 -1.81 -4.09 -16.30
CA PHE A 79 -1.28 -5.02 -17.30
C PHE A 79 -0.82 -6.36 -16.69
N PRO A 80 -0.85 -7.46 -17.47
CA PRO A 80 -0.27 -8.74 -17.03
C PRO A 80 1.17 -8.60 -16.53
N GLY A 81 1.45 -9.20 -15.38
CA GLY A 81 2.73 -9.15 -14.67
C GLY A 81 2.79 -8.10 -13.54
N GLU A 82 1.81 -7.19 -13.44
CA GLU A 82 1.77 -6.24 -12.32
C GLU A 82 1.42 -6.90 -10.99
N ARG A 83 2.08 -6.43 -9.93
CA ARG A 83 1.73 -6.77 -8.56
C ARG A 83 0.55 -5.91 -8.12
N VAL A 84 -0.48 -6.57 -7.59
CA VAL A 84 -1.69 -5.94 -7.08
C VAL A 84 -2.01 -6.47 -5.69
N ASP A 85 -2.77 -5.71 -4.92
CA ASP A 85 -3.52 -6.27 -3.81
C ASP A 85 -4.95 -6.51 -4.26
N ALA A 86 -5.46 -7.72 -4.06
CA ALA A 86 -6.84 -8.10 -4.31
C ALA A 86 -7.62 -8.16 -2.99
N PHE A 87 -8.82 -7.60 -2.96
CA PHE A 87 -9.67 -7.61 -1.78
C PHE A 87 -10.42 -8.94 -1.68
N THR A 88 -10.12 -9.74 -0.67
CA THR A 88 -10.75 -11.04 -0.41
C THR A 88 -10.69 -11.36 1.09
N ASN A 89 -11.70 -12.05 1.63
CA ASN A 89 -11.81 -12.35 3.08
C ASN A 89 -11.51 -11.13 3.96
N ASP A 90 -12.16 -10.01 3.65
CA ASP A 90 -12.08 -8.75 4.41
C ASP A 90 -10.69 -8.09 4.51
N GLY A 91 -9.73 -8.59 3.75
CA GLY A 91 -8.36 -8.10 3.68
C GLY A 91 -7.86 -7.90 2.25
N TRP A 92 -6.71 -7.24 2.14
CA TRP A 92 -5.99 -7.00 0.90
C TRP A 92 -4.84 -7.99 0.75
N TRP A 93 -4.89 -8.83 -0.27
CA TRP A 93 -3.95 -9.93 -0.50
C TRP A 93 -3.05 -9.67 -1.70
N ALA A 94 -1.74 -9.76 -1.49
CA ALA A 94 -0.77 -9.52 -2.55
C ALA A 94 -0.79 -10.65 -3.61
N GLY A 95 -0.97 -10.26 -4.87
CA GLY A 95 -1.02 -11.16 -6.02
C GLY A 95 -0.41 -10.53 -7.28
N ILE A 96 -0.47 -11.27 -8.38
CA ILE A 96 0.07 -10.87 -9.68
C ILE A 96 -1.02 -10.98 -10.74
N ILE A 97 -1.26 -9.92 -11.52
CA ILE A 97 -2.18 -10.00 -12.65
C ILE A 97 -1.59 -10.93 -13.71
N THR A 98 -2.38 -11.90 -14.16
CA THR A 98 -1.98 -12.84 -15.22
C THR A 98 -2.65 -12.55 -16.54
N ARG A 99 -3.92 -12.13 -16.51
CA ARG A 99 -4.70 -11.78 -17.70
C ARG A 99 -5.92 -10.93 -17.34
N LYS A 100 -6.51 -10.33 -18.37
CA LYS A 100 -7.84 -9.70 -18.33
C LYS A 100 -8.78 -10.49 -19.22
N SER A 101 -10.02 -10.72 -18.78
CA SER A 101 -11.07 -11.32 -19.61
C SER A 101 -12.38 -10.57 -19.37
N GLY A 102 -12.90 -9.92 -20.41
CA GLY A 102 -14.05 -9.01 -20.26
C GLY A 102 -13.71 -7.85 -19.31
N ASP A 103 -14.51 -7.73 -18.25
CA ASP A 103 -14.36 -6.71 -17.20
C ASP A 103 -13.54 -7.18 -15.99
N ASP A 104 -13.18 -8.46 -15.96
CA ASP A 104 -12.49 -9.09 -14.83
C ASP A 104 -10.99 -9.24 -15.06
N TRP A 105 -10.25 -9.11 -13.97
CA TRP A 105 -8.80 -9.28 -13.88
C TRP A 105 -8.49 -10.56 -13.12
N PHE A 106 -7.69 -11.43 -13.73
CA PHE A 106 -7.26 -12.68 -13.09
C PHE A 106 -5.98 -12.42 -12.31
N VAL A 107 -6.06 -12.61 -11.00
CA VAL A 107 -4.94 -12.45 -10.06
C VAL A 107 -4.46 -13.83 -9.63
N TYR A 108 -3.16 -14.06 -9.79
CA TYR A 108 -2.46 -15.25 -9.32
C TYR A 108 -1.88 -15.01 -7.93
N PHE A 109 -2.14 -15.95 -7.02
CA PHE A 109 -1.59 -15.95 -5.65
C PHE A 109 -0.50 -17.02 -5.53
N PRO A 110 0.78 -16.63 -5.42
CA PRO A 110 1.87 -17.61 -5.31
C PRO A 110 1.81 -18.49 -4.05
N SER A 111 1.11 -18.04 -3.00
CA SER A 111 0.94 -18.80 -1.76
C SER A 111 -0.01 -19.98 -1.90
N THR A 112 -1.11 -19.82 -2.64
CA THR A 112 -2.14 -20.86 -2.83
C THR A 112 -2.10 -21.52 -4.21
N PHE A 113 -1.31 -20.98 -5.14
CA PHE A 113 -1.23 -21.36 -6.55
C PHE A 113 -2.52 -21.16 -7.36
N GLU A 114 -3.45 -20.33 -6.86
CA GLU A 114 -4.76 -20.12 -7.48
C GLU A 114 -4.79 -18.92 -8.41
N HIS A 115 -5.72 -18.95 -9.36
CA HIS A 115 -6.06 -17.81 -10.22
C HIS A 115 -7.52 -17.42 -9.97
N ILE A 116 -7.74 -16.25 -9.43
CA ILE A 116 -9.09 -15.78 -9.06
C ILE A 116 -9.42 -14.53 -9.87
N ALA A 117 -10.65 -14.46 -10.39
CA ALA A 117 -11.15 -13.33 -11.15
C ALA A 117 -11.71 -12.26 -10.20
N TYR A 118 -11.26 -11.01 -10.37
CA TYR A 118 -11.73 -9.86 -9.60
C TYR A 118 -12.15 -8.71 -10.53
N PRO A 119 -13.23 -7.98 -10.18
CA PRO A 119 -13.56 -6.75 -10.87
C PRO A 119 -12.52 -5.66 -10.56
N LYS A 120 -12.36 -4.67 -11.44
CA LYS A 120 -11.38 -3.57 -11.27
C LYS A 120 -11.46 -2.87 -9.90
N ARG A 121 -12.65 -2.79 -9.29
CA ARG A 121 -12.87 -2.17 -7.98
C ARG A 121 -12.31 -2.97 -6.79
N HIS A 122 -12.07 -4.27 -6.94
CA HIS A 122 -11.54 -5.15 -5.89
C HIS A 122 -10.03 -5.38 -6.03
N ILE A 123 -9.38 -4.67 -6.95
CA ILE A 123 -7.92 -4.70 -7.11
C ILE A 123 -7.36 -3.29 -6.93
N ARG A 124 -6.19 -3.20 -6.32
CA ARG A 124 -5.40 -1.96 -6.25
C ARG A 124 -3.95 -2.27 -6.58
N LEU A 125 -3.21 -1.27 -7.05
CA LEU A 125 -1.77 -1.43 -7.26
C LEU A 125 -1.10 -1.81 -5.92
N HIS A 126 -0.25 -2.84 -5.92
CA HIS A 126 0.51 -3.21 -4.74
C HIS A 126 1.59 -2.15 -4.50
N LEU A 127 1.55 -1.51 -3.33
CA LEU A 127 2.49 -0.48 -2.94
C LEU A 127 3.17 -0.85 -1.62
N GLU A 128 4.49 -0.72 -1.59
CA GLU A 128 5.27 -0.84 -0.37
C GLU A 128 5.31 0.50 0.37
N SER A 129 4.99 0.47 1.66
CA SER A 129 5.13 1.65 2.51
C SER A 129 6.62 1.89 2.80
N ARG A 130 7.10 3.11 2.51
CA ARG A 130 8.46 3.57 2.82
C ARG A 130 8.41 4.92 3.55
N ARG A 131 9.53 5.34 4.13
CA ARG A 131 9.65 6.51 5.05
C ARG A 131 8.93 7.79 4.59
N ASN A 132 8.81 8.02 3.28
CA ASN A 132 8.28 9.25 2.70
C ASN A 132 7.15 9.03 1.67
N GLY A 133 6.53 7.84 1.65
CA GLY A 133 5.42 7.57 0.75
C GLY A 133 5.30 6.11 0.36
N TRP A 134 4.56 5.89 -0.72
CA TRP A 134 4.22 4.58 -1.24
C TRP A 134 5.02 4.32 -2.50
N VAL A 135 5.63 3.15 -2.63
CA VAL A 135 6.49 2.82 -3.77
C VAL A 135 5.96 1.58 -4.46
N SER A 136 5.76 1.66 -5.78
CA SER A 136 5.45 0.50 -6.60
C SER A 136 6.72 -0.28 -6.97
N ARG A 137 6.55 -1.51 -7.43
CA ARG A 137 7.67 -2.38 -7.85
C ARG A 137 8.57 -1.74 -8.92
N ASP A 138 8.01 -0.94 -9.82
CA ASP A 138 8.74 -0.24 -10.89
C ASP A 138 9.33 1.10 -10.44
N GLY A 139 9.27 1.42 -9.14
CA GLY A 139 9.91 2.59 -8.54
C GLY A 139 9.10 3.89 -8.62
N ARG A 140 7.82 3.83 -9.03
CA ARG A 140 6.93 5.01 -8.95
C ARG A 140 6.64 5.28 -7.48
N VAL A 141 6.72 6.55 -7.10
CA VAL A 141 6.44 7.00 -5.76
C VAL A 141 5.08 7.69 -5.75
N PHE A 142 4.25 7.39 -4.76
CA PHE A 142 2.93 7.96 -4.56
C PHE A 142 2.84 8.60 -3.18
N SER A 143 2.10 9.70 -3.08
CA SER A 143 1.72 10.28 -1.79
C SER A 143 0.69 9.40 -1.09
N CYS A 144 0.38 9.70 0.18
CA CYS A 144 -0.74 9.08 0.90
C CYS A 144 -2.10 9.30 0.22
N GLU A 145 -2.22 10.32 -0.65
CA GLU A 145 -3.41 10.58 -1.45
C GLU A 145 -3.42 9.82 -2.79
N GLY A 146 -2.40 9.00 -3.07
CA GLY A 146 -2.27 8.26 -4.33
C GLY A 146 -1.82 9.10 -5.52
N LYS A 147 -1.39 10.34 -5.29
CA LYS A 147 -0.85 11.20 -6.35
C LYS A 147 0.60 10.78 -6.66
N PRO A 148 0.96 10.60 -7.94
CA PRO A 148 2.34 10.29 -8.30
C PRO A 148 3.25 11.46 -7.92
N LEU A 149 4.24 11.19 -7.07
CA LEU A 149 5.29 12.13 -6.73
C LEU A 149 6.32 12.12 -7.87
N SER A 150 6.17 13.07 -8.79
CA SER A 150 7.15 13.27 -9.86
C SER A 150 8.49 13.68 -9.26
N CYS A 151 9.50 12.82 -9.38
CA CYS A 151 10.88 13.25 -9.27
C CYS A 151 11.12 14.21 -10.44
N LYS A 152 11.23 15.52 -10.17
CA LYS A 152 11.70 16.49 -11.16
C LYS A 152 13.00 15.93 -11.75
N LYS A 153 12.94 15.56 -13.03
CA LYS A 153 13.99 14.98 -13.88
C LYS A 153 15.40 15.09 -13.27
N ARG A 154 16.05 13.95 -13.02
CA ARG A 154 17.52 13.89 -12.93
C ARG A 154 18.06 14.42 -14.26
N LEU A 155 18.49 15.69 -14.27
CA LEU A 155 19.11 16.29 -15.44
C LEU A 155 20.34 15.47 -15.85
N ARG A 156 20.47 15.31 -17.17
CA ARG A 156 21.54 14.59 -17.85
C ARG A 156 22.91 15.09 -17.39
N ILE A 157 23.86 14.16 -17.29
CA ILE A 157 25.29 14.47 -17.26
C ILE A 157 25.59 15.36 -18.46
N VAL A 158 25.98 16.61 -18.21
CA VAL A 158 26.52 17.50 -19.24
C VAL A 158 27.99 17.11 -19.40
N MET A 159 28.30 16.36 -20.45
CA MET A 159 29.67 16.35 -20.98
C MET A 159 29.92 17.73 -21.59
N GLY A 160 31.02 18.35 -21.16
CA GLY A 160 31.31 19.77 -21.35
C GLY A 160 31.29 20.27 -22.80
N GLY A 161 30.95 21.56 -22.92
CA GLY A 161 31.05 22.32 -24.17
C GLY A 161 30.56 23.76 -23.99
N SER A 162 31.52 24.67 -23.83
CA SER A 162 31.48 26.15 -23.86
C SER A 162 30.15 26.92 -23.82
N SER A 163 30.00 27.71 -22.74
CA SER A 163 29.61 29.14 -22.68
C SER A 163 28.73 29.73 -23.80
N THR A 164 27.52 30.17 -23.44
CA THR A 164 27.08 31.58 -23.60
C THR A 164 25.77 31.81 -22.84
N SER A 165 25.73 32.85 -22.02
CA SER A 165 24.61 33.19 -21.12
C SER A 165 23.69 34.21 -21.77
N VAL A 166 22.38 33.97 -21.81
CA VAL A 166 21.37 34.94 -22.24
C VAL A 166 20.26 35.01 -21.18
N LYS A 167 20.04 36.21 -20.63
CA LYS A 167 19.03 36.52 -19.61
C LYS A 167 17.62 36.49 -20.24
N ALA A 168 16.66 35.89 -19.55
CA ALA A 168 15.24 36.03 -19.88
C ALA A 168 14.45 36.57 -18.67
N ARG A 169 13.57 37.53 -18.96
CA ARG A 169 12.69 38.29 -18.06
C ARG A 169 11.29 37.67 -18.11
N LEU A 170 10.62 37.55 -16.97
CA LEU A 170 9.28 36.97 -16.83
C LEU A 170 8.20 37.92 -17.41
N VAL A 171 7.19 37.35 -18.07
CA VAL A 171 5.82 37.88 -18.12
C VAL A 171 4.94 36.88 -17.40
#